data_AF-A0A1F5LW27-F1
#
_entry.id   AF-A0A1F5LW27-F1
#
_cell.length_a   1.000
_cell.length_b   1.000
_cell.length_c   1.000
_cell.angle_alpha   90.00
_cell.angle_beta   90.00
_cell.angle_gamma   90.00
#
_symmetry.space_group_name_H-M   'P 1'
#
loop_
_entity.id
_entity.type
_entity.pdbx_description
1 polymer ?
#
loop_
_entity_poly.entity_id
_entity_poly.type
_entity_poly.pdbx_seq_one_letter_code
_entity_poly.pdbx_strand_id
1 'polypeptide(L)'
;MGSSDTLPTLESLHFPSAQQSISQTLSSLRRSALSVSNRLQSIEDDGAFVHEVAEHYGLPLVANERCGSWYIPPASKVGSAYFKSTDGHTGQWDFSFLDSTRRGKLMPDALSKTIPIWSAVLNRALFPSETAYHAVALPPNYLGASEEAQIESRIEGFVHSLKSLKLDLPTLRTNLSKPIRIAWANRSYYHPPDLQKSSDYNLLVLCSASRRVHGAEMSEGGYIQGAGDDSEGWAHGLTPPVFWANHAVLKGTAEEDLPDVIGRLVGEFKLGNASLEVTCIAPTRNLFIGEAGAGVDFEGRFDLVIDCNGDVGLGGEGEGDGEGNGKRLNLGCASGKLGSRDLRKSLDKVREFVGARLGLDSSLSLLVVCETGKDLSAGTLLAIICLFFNDDGGFDASLSKRAIGKQFIRQRLAWLVSSKHDVNPSRATLQSVNAFLMQPPDY
;
A
#
# COMPACT_ATOMS: atom_id res chain seq x y z
N MET A 1 89.30 3.56 -16.24
CA MET A 1 88.35 2.47 -16.54
C MET A 1 87.10 2.75 -15.75
N GLY A 2 86.03 3.16 -16.43
CA GLY A 2 84.78 3.58 -15.79
C GLY A 2 83.90 2.37 -15.41
N SER A 3 83.35 2.41 -14.20
CA SER A 3 82.24 1.57 -13.77
C SER A 3 80.95 2.35 -14.03
N SER A 4 80.10 1.86 -14.93
CA SER A 4 78.80 2.46 -15.23
C SER A 4 77.81 2.13 -14.11
N ASP A 5 77.42 3.14 -13.33
CA ASP A 5 76.23 3.06 -12.49
C ASP A 5 74.99 3.06 -13.39
N THR A 6 74.33 1.90 -13.48
CA THR A 6 73.04 1.74 -14.16
C THR A 6 71.94 2.39 -13.32
N LEU A 7 71.42 3.54 -13.79
CA LEU A 7 70.18 4.13 -13.28
C LEU A 7 69.01 3.16 -13.51
N PRO A 8 68.07 3.01 -12.55
CA PRO A 8 66.91 2.15 -12.72
C PRO A 8 66.05 2.65 -13.88
N THR A 9 65.76 1.77 -14.85
CA THR A 9 64.84 2.04 -15.96
C THR A 9 63.40 2.03 -15.47
N LEU A 10 62.51 2.73 -16.19
CA LEU A 10 61.06 2.81 -15.91
C LEU A 10 60.36 1.44 -15.75
N GLU A 11 60.97 0.37 -16.27
CA GLU A 11 60.50 -1.02 -16.13
C GLU A 11 60.70 -1.61 -14.72
N SER A 12 61.58 -1.02 -13.88
CA SER A 12 61.79 -1.48 -12.50
C SER A 12 60.84 -0.84 -11.48
N LEU A 13 59.90 0.00 -11.93
CA LEU A 13 58.82 0.52 -11.10
C LEU A 13 57.61 -0.41 -11.24
N HIS A 14 57.47 -1.36 -10.31
CA HIS A 14 56.25 -2.13 -10.13
C HIS A 14 55.12 -1.18 -9.66
N PHE A 15 54.40 -0.59 -10.62
CA PHE A 15 53.08 -0.04 -10.34
C PHE A 15 52.11 -1.21 -10.20
N PRO A 16 51.38 -1.36 -9.07
CA PRO A 16 50.39 -2.42 -8.94
C PRO A 16 49.40 -2.33 -10.11
N SER A 17 49.35 -3.38 -10.92
CA SER A 17 48.57 -3.49 -12.16
C SER A 17 47.08 -3.74 -11.89
N ALA A 18 46.49 -2.89 -11.06
CA ALA A 18 45.06 -2.78 -10.86
C ALA A 18 44.71 -1.30 -10.70
N GLN A 19 44.99 -0.49 -11.73
CA GLN A 19 44.36 0.82 -11.85
C GLN A 19 42.87 0.58 -12.03
N GLN A 20 42.11 0.63 -10.92
CA GLN A 20 40.67 0.78 -10.98
C GLN A 20 40.37 1.97 -11.87
N SER A 21 39.60 1.75 -12.94
CA SER A 21 39.23 2.87 -13.81
C SER A 21 38.42 3.87 -12.99
N ILE A 22 38.50 5.17 -13.32
CA ILE A 22 37.69 6.22 -12.69
C ILE A 22 36.20 5.83 -12.71
N SER A 23 35.75 5.14 -13.75
CA SER A 23 34.39 4.59 -13.85
C SER A 23 34.09 3.50 -12.80
N GLN A 24 35.03 2.59 -12.53
CA GLN A 24 34.90 1.56 -11.49
C GLN A 24 34.93 2.18 -10.09
N THR A 25 35.80 3.15 -9.84
CA THR A 25 35.82 3.89 -8.57
C THR A 25 34.54 4.68 -8.36
N LEU A 26 34.05 5.41 -9.36
CA LEU A 26 32.76 6.12 -9.30
C LEU A 26 31.57 5.16 -9.11
N SER A 27 31.60 3.99 -9.76
CA SER A 27 30.55 2.97 -9.59
C SER A 27 30.60 2.31 -8.21
N SER A 28 31.80 2.11 -7.66
CA SER A 28 32.00 1.64 -6.29
C SER A 28 31.50 2.67 -5.28
N LEU A 29 31.83 3.95 -5.48
CA LEU A 29 31.39 5.04 -4.62
C LEU A 29 29.87 5.29 -4.70
N ARG A 30 29.26 5.10 -5.87
CA ARG A 30 27.79 5.13 -6.02
C ARG A 30 27.12 3.97 -5.28
N ARG A 31 27.70 2.76 -5.36
CA ARG A 31 27.20 1.59 -4.61
C ARG A 31 27.33 1.79 -3.11
N SER A 32 28.46 2.33 -2.62
CA SER A 32 28.62 2.61 -1.20
C SER A 32 27.71 3.75 -0.70
N ALA A 33 27.40 4.74 -1.54
CA ALA A 33 26.44 5.79 -1.20
C ALA A 33 25.01 5.25 -1.08
N LEU A 34 24.69 4.19 -1.84
CA LEU A 34 23.43 3.45 -1.80
C LEU A 34 23.55 2.15 -0.99
N SER A 35 24.22 2.19 0.17
CA SER A 35 24.31 1.06 1.09
C SER A 35 22.99 0.83 1.85
N VAL A 36 22.83 -0.35 2.44
CA VAL A 36 21.72 -0.64 3.37
C VAL A 36 21.87 0.25 4.61
N SER A 37 23.09 0.35 5.15
CA SER A 37 23.39 1.21 6.32
C SER A 37 22.93 2.66 6.12
N ASN A 38 23.23 3.26 4.97
CA ASN A 38 22.84 4.63 4.64
C ASN A 38 21.32 4.80 4.56
N ARG A 39 20.61 3.79 4.05
CA ARG A 39 19.14 3.83 3.97
C ARG A 39 18.51 3.74 5.34
N LEU A 40 19.02 2.85 6.21
CA LEU A 40 18.56 2.75 7.59
C LEU A 40 18.77 4.06 8.34
N GLN A 41 19.95 4.67 8.23
CA GLN A 41 20.23 5.97 8.83
C GLN A 41 19.30 7.07 8.27
N SER A 42 19.08 7.10 6.96
CA SER A 42 18.19 8.07 6.33
C SER A 42 16.74 7.91 6.78
N ILE A 43 16.28 6.67 7.04
CA ILE A 43 14.96 6.37 7.59
C ILE A 43 14.85 6.88 9.04
N GLU A 44 15.87 6.67 9.88
CA GLU A 44 15.90 7.21 11.24
C GLU A 44 15.82 8.75 11.23
N ASP A 45 16.65 9.38 10.40
CA ASP A 45 16.72 10.84 10.28
C ASP A 45 15.37 11.42 9.81
N ASP A 46 14.73 10.77 8.84
CA ASP A 46 13.40 11.15 8.34
C ASP A 46 12.30 10.89 9.36
N GLY A 47 12.40 9.82 10.14
CA GLY A 47 11.46 9.52 11.23
C GLY A 47 11.53 10.52 12.38
N ALA A 48 12.74 11.00 12.73
CA ALA A 48 12.91 12.05 13.72
C ALA A 48 12.17 13.34 13.32
N PHE A 49 12.29 13.77 12.07
CA PHE A 49 11.56 14.93 11.56
C PHE A 49 10.04 14.73 11.53
N VAL A 50 9.56 13.54 11.19
CA VAL A 50 8.12 13.24 11.26
C VAL A 50 7.60 13.39 12.69
N HIS A 51 8.39 13.01 13.69
CA HIS A 51 8.06 13.23 15.10
C HIS A 51 8.04 14.71 15.49
N GLU A 52 9.05 15.48 15.09
CA GLU A 52 9.09 16.94 15.30
C GLU A 52 7.84 17.64 14.74
N VAL A 53 7.39 17.25 13.55
CA VAL A 53 6.17 17.79 12.93
C VAL A 53 4.92 17.43 13.76
N ALA A 54 4.83 16.19 14.25
CA ALA A 54 3.72 15.74 15.08
C ALA A 54 3.65 16.51 16.42
N GLU A 55 4.80 16.72 17.06
CA GLU A 55 4.92 17.53 18.27
C GLU A 55 4.54 18.99 18.02
N HIS A 56 5.04 19.58 16.92
CA HIS A 56 4.74 20.97 16.55
C HIS A 56 3.24 21.25 16.44
N TYR A 57 2.49 20.33 15.82
CA TYR A 57 1.03 20.48 15.67
C TYR A 57 0.20 19.85 16.79
N GLY A 58 0.82 19.08 17.68
CA GLY A 58 0.12 18.28 18.70
C GLY A 58 -0.91 17.34 18.07
N LEU A 59 -0.50 16.59 17.04
CA LEU A 59 -1.33 15.67 16.27
C LEU A 59 -0.78 14.24 16.30
N PRO A 60 -1.65 13.23 16.25
CA PRO A 60 -1.20 11.85 16.19
C PRO A 60 -0.68 11.47 14.80
N LEU A 61 0.19 10.47 14.73
CA LEU A 61 0.82 10.02 13.49
C LEU A 61 0.01 8.92 12.79
N VAL A 62 -0.35 9.18 11.53
CA VAL A 62 -1.01 8.24 10.62
C VAL A 62 -0.06 7.92 9.47
N ALA A 63 0.30 6.65 9.30
CA ALA A 63 1.22 6.25 8.25
C ALA A 63 0.50 6.07 6.91
N ASN A 64 1.07 6.59 5.82
CA ASN A 64 0.72 6.09 4.49
C ASN A 64 1.43 4.75 4.26
N GLU A 65 0.69 3.64 4.17
CA GLU A 65 1.26 2.28 4.10
C GLU A 65 2.14 2.02 2.88
N ARG A 66 2.20 2.93 1.89
CA ARG A 66 3.18 2.83 0.80
C ARG A 66 4.62 2.91 1.31
N CYS A 67 4.90 3.81 2.25
CA CYS A 67 6.26 4.02 2.78
C CYS A 67 6.29 4.74 4.14
N GLY A 68 5.22 5.41 4.54
CA GLY A 68 5.09 6.13 5.80
C GLY A 68 5.40 5.29 7.04
N SER A 69 5.11 3.99 6.99
CA SER A 69 5.40 3.06 8.10
C SER A 69 6.91 2.92 8.35
N TRP A 70 7.77 3.15 7.35
CA TRP A 70 9.22 3.20 7.57
C TRP A 70 9.63 4.39 8.44
N TYR A 71 8.95 5.53 8.32
CA TYR A 71 9.30 6.77 9.01
C TYR A 71 8.54 6.97 10.34
N ILE A 72 7.72 6.01 10.79
CA ILE A 72 6.95 6.13 12.03
C ILE A 72 7.17 4.87 12.89
N PRO A 73 7.73 5.00 14.10
CA PRO A 73 7.84 3.88 15.04
C PRO A 73 6.47 3.27 15.35
N PRO A 74 6.32 1.92 15.42
CA PRO A 74 5.03 1.28 15.65
C PRO A 74 4.29 1.78 16.89
N ALA A 75 5.00 2.06 17.98
CA ALA A 75 4.41 2.58 19.21
C ALA A 75 3.81 3.99 19.09
N SER A 76 4.26 4.77 18.10
CA SER A 76 3.81 6.14 17.85
C SER A 76 2.73 6.22 16.76
N LYS A 77 2.49 5.12 16.03
CA LYS A 77 1.53 5.04 14.92
C LYS A 77 0.12 4.77 15.46
N VAL A 78 -0.79 5.72 15.33
CA VAL A 78 -2.18 5.55 15.80
C VAL A 78 -3.11 4.92 14.76
N GLY A 79 -2.65 4.89 13.51
CA GLY A 79 -3.45 4.40 12.40
C GLY A 79 -2.67 4.47 11.09
N SER A 80 -3.35 4.09 10.03
CA SER A 80 -2.78 4.15 8.70
C SER A 80 -3.81 4.43 7.64
N ALA A 81 -3.31 4.80 6.47
CA ALA A 81 -4.06 4.95 5.26
C ALA A 81 -3.19 4.48 4.08
N TYR A 82 -3.80 4.22 2.94
CA TYR A 82 -3.04 3.88 1.73
C TYR A 82 -3.44 4.83 0.61
N PHE A 83 -2.52 5.69 0.19
CA PHE A 83 -2.75 6.61 -0.92
C PHE A 83 -1.63 6.48 -1.95
N LYS A 84 -2.03 6.32 -3.22
CA LYS A 84 -1.13 6.21 -4.36
C LYS A 84 -1.20 7.48 -5.21
N SER A 85 -0.05 7.93 -5.70
CA SER A 85 0.16 9.23 -6.35
C SER A 85 -0.09 9.20 -7.86
N THR A 86 -1.20 8.67 -8.38
CA THR A 86 -1.53 8.88 -9.82
C THR A 86 -2.28 10.12 -10.13
N ASP A 87 -3.22 10.46 -9.26
CA ASP A 87 -4.33 11.34 -9.66
C ASP A 87 -3.87 12.80 -9.71
N GLY A 88 -2.61 13.06 -9.36
CA GLY A 88 -1.95 14.35 -9.46
C GLY A 88 -1.12 14.54 -10.74
N HIS A 89 -1.09 13.60 -11.68
CA HIS A 89 -0.45 13.86 -12.97
C HIS A 89 -1.26 14.84 -13.82
N THR A 90 -0.57 15.79 -14.44
CA THR A 90 -1.17 16.76 -15.35
C THR A 90 -1.97 16.02 -16.45
N GLY A 91 -3.28 16.26 -16.50
CA GLY A 91 -4.19 15.64 -17.48
C GLY A 91 -4.75 14.27 -17.10
N GLN A 92 -4.42 13.70 -15.93
CA GLN A 92 -4.91 12.41 -15.43
C GLN A 92 -5.49 12.51 -14.01
N TRP A 93 -6.17 13.63 -13.70
CA TRP A 93 -6.96 13.74 -12.47
C TRP A 93 -8.24 12.91 -12.65
N ASP A 94 -8.20 11.67 -12.18
CA ASP A 94 -9.34 10.76 -12.10
C ASP A 94 -9.47 10.22 -10.66
N PHE A 95 -10.67 9.77 -10.30
CA PHE A 95 -11.00 9.24 -8.98
C PHE A 95 -10.65 7.73 -8.92
N SER A 96 -9.36 7.38 -9.02
CA SER A 96 -8.90 5.98 -9.19
C SER A 96 -7.41 5.72 -8.87
N PHE A 97 -7.13 4.81 -7.93
CA PHE A 97 -5.81 4.39 -7.39
C PHE A 97 -4.78 3.74 -8.37
N LEU A 98 -4.13 4.53 -9.22
CA LEU A 98 -2.93 4.30 -10.05
C LEU A 98 -1.51 4.64 -9.47
N ASP A 99 -0.35 4.36 -10.11
CA ASP A 99 1.05 4.70 -9.64
C ASP A 99 1.76 5.99 -10.14
N SER A 100 2.60 6.62 -9.29
CA SER A 100 3.80 7.39 -9.73
C SER A 100 4.85 7.70 -8.65
N THR A 101 6.10 7.84 -9.12
CA THR A 101 7.36 7.90 -8.37
C THR A 101 7.92 9.33 -8.19
N ARG A 102 8.70 9.51 -7.13
CA ARG A 102 9.07 10.79 -6.47
C ARG A 102 10.34 11.49 -6.99
N ARG A 103 11.02 10.99 -8.02
CA ARG A 103 12.41 11.38 -8.32
C ARG A 103 12.53 12.89 -8.62
N GLY A 104 13.20 13.63 -7.72
CA GLY A 104 13.54 15.06 -7.87
C GLY A 104 12.52 16.08 -7.36
N LYS A 105 11.36 15.66 -6.84
CA LYS A 105 10.30 16.55 -6.31
C LYS A 105 10.47 16.82 -4.80
N LEU A 106 9.98 17.98 -4.34
CA LEU A 106 9.96 18.34 -2.91
C LEU A 106 8.92 17.52 -2.11
N MET A 107 7.78 17.23 -2.74
CA MET A 107 6.72 16.40 -2.16
C MET A 107 6.10 15.50 -3.23
N PRO A 108 5.46 14.38 -2.87
CA PRO A 108 4.79 13.51 -3.84
C PRO A 108 3.46 14.13 -4.29
N ASP A 109 2.96 13.76 -5.46
CA ASP A 109 1.70 14.32 -5.98
C ASP A 109 0.49 13.92 -5.11
N ALA A 110 0.59 12.81 -4.36
CA ALA A 110 -0.39 12.43 -3.36
C ALA A 110 -0.61 13.53 -2.30
N LEU A 111 0.48 14.17 -1.81
CA LEU A 111 0.41 15.20 -0.78
C LEU A 111 0.14 16.60 -1.35
N SER A 112 0.53 16.86 -2.61
CA SER A 112 0.31 18.18 -3.23
C SER A 112 -1.02 18.33 -3.97
N LYS A 113 -1.62 17.22 -4.42
CA LYS A 113 -2.81 17.24 -5.28
C LYS A 113 -3.88 16.26 -4.82
N THR A 114 -3.57 14.97 -4.72
CA THR A 114 -4.60 13.94 -4.49
C THR A 114 -5.34 14.17 -3.18
N ILE A 115 -4.65 14.25 -2.03
CA ILE A 115 -5.30 14.48 -0.74
C ILE A 115 -6.00 15.85 -0.68
N PRO A 116 -5.41 16.95 -1.17
CA PRO A 116 -6.13 18.21 -1.38
C PRO A 116 -7.46 18.11 -2.12
N ILE A 117 -7.47 17.42 -3.27
CA ILE A 117 -8.68 17.21 -4.07
C ILE A 117 -9.71 16.42 -3.26
N TRP A 118 -9.29 15.33 -2.60
CA TRP A 118 -10.18 14.52 -1.76
C TRP A 118 -10.78 15.31 -0.61
N SER A 119 -10.00 16.12 0.09
CA SER A 119 -10.50 16.95 1.19
C SER A 119 -11.52 17.98 0.69
N ALA A 120 -11.30 18.62 -0.45
CA ALA A 120 -12.28 19.54 -1.03
C ALA A 120 -13.58 18.84 -1.43
N VAL A 121 -13.48 17.67 -2.07
CA VAL A 121 -14.64 16.84 -2.47
C VAL A 121 -15.44 16.39 -1.25
N LEU A 122 -14.76 15.88 -0.21
CA LEU A 122 -15.40 15.45 1.04
C LEU A 122 -16.06 16.63 1.77
N ASN A 123 -15.39 17.78 1.86
CA ASN A 123 -15.95 18.98 2.48
C ASN A 123 -17.23 19.43 1.76
N ARG A 124 -17.24 19.49 0.42
CA ARG A 124 -18.44 19.83 -0.36
C ARG A 124 -19.55 18.79 -0.23
N ALA A 125 -19.21 17.50 -0.20
CA ALA A 125 -20.18 16.42 -0.12
C ALA A 125 -20.82 16.27 1.26
N LEU A 126 -20.04 16.44 2.34
CA LEU A 126 -20.46 16.17 3.72
C LEU A 126 -20.86 17.43 4.47
N PHE A 127 -20.25 18.58 4.17
CA PHE A 127 -20.48 19.86 4.88
C PHE A 127 -20.88 20.98 3.90
N PRO A 128 -22.05 20.88 3.22
CA PRO A 128 -22.44 21.81 2.16
C PRO A 128 -22.67 23.25 2.64
N SER A 129 -22.92 23.47 3.93
CA SER A 129 -23.08 24.80 4.53
C SER A 129 -21.75 25.48 4.87
N GLU A 130 -20.66 24.71 5.00
CA GLU A 130 -19.35 25.19 5.45
C GLU A 130 -18.48 25.62 4.26
N THR A 131 -18.95 26.61 3.50
CA THR A 131 -18.37 27.02 2.21
C THR A 131 -16.91 27.51 2.31
N ALA A 132 -16.48 27.96 3.49
CA ALA A 132 -15.11 28.34 3.78
C ALA A 132 -14.09 27.21 3.54
N TYR A 133 -14.52 25.94 3.56
CA TYR A 133 -13.65 24.77 3.38
C TYR A 133 -13.84 24.07 2.02
N HIS A 134 -14.59 24.68 1.08
CA HIS A 134 -14.92 24.06 -0.20
C HIS A 134 -13.85 24.26 -1.28
N ALA A 135 -12.98 25.27 -1.13
CA ALA A 135 -11.88 25.52 -2.05
C ALA A 135 -10.81 24.42 -1.93
N VAL A 136 -10.18 24.07 -3.05
CA VAL A 136 -9.04 23.14 -3.04
C VAL A 136 -7.83 23.87 -2.49
N ALA A 137 -7.34 23.45 -1.33
CA ALA A 137 -6.12 24.01 -0.75
C ALA A 137 -4.90 23.33 -1.38
N LEU A 138 -4.04 24.08 -2.08
CA LEU A 138 -2.85 23.57 -2.73
C LEU A 138 -1.58 24.14 -2.08
N PRO A 139 -0.45 23.39 -2.06
CA PRO A 139 0.79 23.89 -1.48
C PRO A 139 1.36 25.07 -2.27
N PRO A 140 2.00 26.05 -1.60
CA PRO A 140 2.44 27.28 -2.23
C PRO A 140 3.57 27.04 -3.24
N ASN A 141 3.52 27.76 -4.36
CA ASN A 141 4.53 27.75 -5.43
C ASN A 141 4.85 26.36 -6.00
N TYR A 142 3.90 25.41 -5.87
CA TYR A 142 4.10 24.04 -6.33
C TYR A 142 3.53 23.80 -7.73
N LEU A 143 2.40 24.46 -8.05
CA LEU A 143 1.68 24.32 -9.32
C LEU A 143 1.56 25.67 -10.04
N GLY A 144 1.44 25.63 -11.35
CA GLY A 144 1.13 26.83 -12.14
C GLY A 144 -0.37 27.12 -12.14
N ALA A 145 -0.76 28.40 -12.21
CA ALA A 145 -2.16 28.84 -12.13
C ALA A 145 -3.12 28.11 -13.10
N SER A 146 -2.63 27.76 -14.31
CA SER A 146 -3.42 26.97 -15.28
C SER A 146 -3.76 25.56 -14.77
N GLU A 147 -2.82 24.92 -14.07
CA GLU A 147 -3.04 23.59 -13.51
C GLU A 147 -4.00 23.64 -12.31
N GLU A 148 -3.86 24.66 -11.46
CA GLU A 148 -4.77 24.88 -10.33
C GLU A 148 -6.21 25.08 -10.80
N ALA A 149 -6.43 25.92 -11.82
CA ALA A 149 -7.75 26.14 -12.41
C ALA A 149 -8.35 24.86 -13.02
N GLN A 150 -7.52 24.03 -13.67
CA GLN A 150 -7.96 22.74 -14.20
C GLN A 150 -8.38 21.77 -13.09
N ILE A 151 -7.63 21.71 -11.99
CA ILE A 151 -8.01 20.91 -10.81
C ILE A 151 -9.34 21.39 -10.24
N GLU A 152 -9.48 22.70 -10.02
CA GLU A 152 -10.68 23.30 -9.45
C GLU A 152 -11.93 23.02 -10.30
N SER A 153 -11.82 23.09 -11.63
CA SER A 153 -12.93 22.82 -12.55
C SER A 153 -13.47 21.38 -12.46
N ARG A 154 -12.68 20.43 -11.95
CA ARG A 154 -13.05 19.00 -11.86
C ARG A 154 -13.74 18.63 -10.55
N ILE A 155 -13.66 19.48 -9.52
CA ILE A 155 -14.14 19.15 -8.17
C ILE A 155 -15.62 18.81 -8.15
N GLU A 156 -16.46 19.59 -8.84
CA GLU A 156 -17.91 19.30 -8.91
C GLU A 156 -18.19 17.93 -9.54
N GLY A 157 -17.45 17.57 -10.60
CA GLY A 157 -17.54 16.24 -11.21
C GLY A 157 -17.20 15.13 -10.22
N PHE A 158 -16.14 15.31 -9.43
CA PHE A 158 -15.75 14.34 -8.40
C PHE A 158 -16.76 14.25 -7.25
N VAL A 159 -17.37 15.36 -6.83
CA VAL A 159 -18.47 15.35 -5.85
C VAL A 159 -19.64 14.53 -6.37
N HIS A 160 -20.00 14.69 -7.63
CA HIS A 160 -21.05 13.87 -8.26
C HIS A 160 -20.65 12.39 -8.33
N SER A 161 -19.40 12.08 -8.73
CA SER A 161 -18.88 10.72 -8.74
C SER A 161 -18.94 10.07 -7.36
N LEU A 162 -18.51 10.77 -6.29
CA LEU A 162 -18.58 10.27 -4.91
C LEU A 162 -20.03 9.97 -4.51
N LYS A 163 -20.96 10.89 -4.76
CA LYS A 163 -22.39 10.69 -4.45
C LYS A 163 -22.99 9.52 -5.23
N SER A 164 -22.54 9.28 -6.47
CA SER A 164 -22.99 8.14 -7.28
C SER A 164 -22.57 6.76 -6.74
N LEU A 165 -21.63 6.71 -5.79
CA LEU A 165 -21.23 5.47 -5.11
C LEU A 165 -22.30 4.97 -4.12
N LYS A 166 -23.34 5.77 -3.82
CA LYS A 166 -24.42 5.41 -2.88
C LYS A 166 -23.90 4.98 -1.50
N LEU A 167 -22.82 5.62 -1.05
CA LEU A 167 -22.28 5.43 0.30
C LEU A 167 -23.21 6.09 1.33
N ASP A 168 -23.15 5.61 2.57
CA ASP A 168 -23.83 6.23 3.71
C ASP A 168 -23.13 7.54 4.13
N LEU A 169 -23.36 8.59 3.34
CA LEU A 169 -22.81 9.92 3.58
C LEU A 169 -23.26 10.54 4.93
N PRO A 170 -24.51 10.36 5.41
CA PRO A 170 -24.91 10.82 6.74
C PRO A 170 -24.06 10.22 7.88
N THR A 171 -23.81 8.92 7.85
CA THR A 171 -22.94 8.26 8.85
C THR A 171 -21.50 8.75 8.72
N LEU A 172 -20.96 8.87 7.50
CA LEU A 172 -19.62 9.42 7.27
C LEU A 172 -19.48 10.86 7.79
N ARG A 173 -20.48 11.71 7.54
CA ARG A 173 -20.52 13.09 8.07
C ARG A 173 -20.52 13.09 9.59
N THR A 174 -21.29 12.21 10.22
CA THR A 174 -21.37 12.10 11.68
C THR A 174 -20.03 11.66 12.26
N ASN A 175 -19.38 10.67 11.65
CA ASN A 175 -18.06 10.18 12.08
C ASN A 175 -16.96 11.24 11.92
N LEU A 176 -16.96 11.97 10.80
CA LEU A 176 -15.98 13.03 10.56
C LEU A 176 -16.27 14.26 11.41
N SER A 177 -17.54 14.53 11.71
CA SER A 177 -18.11 15.60 12.55
C SER A 177 -17.87 17.04 12.10
N LYS A 178 -16.72 17.34 11.46
CA LYS A 178 -16.27 18.68 11.08
C LYS A 178 -15.54 18.65 9.73
N PRO A 179 -15.50 19.77 8.98
CA PRO A 179 -14.75 19.84 7.73
C PRO A 179 -13.24 19.62 7.95
N ILE A 180 -12.56 19.20 6.90
CA ILE A 180 -11.12 18.97 6.88
C ILE A 180 -10.41 20.26 6.47
N ARG A 181 -9.36 20.63 7.21
CA ARG A 181 -8.40 21.68 6.81
C ARG A 181 -7.04 21.05 6.60
N ILE A 182 -6.37 21.41 5.51
CA ILE A 182 -5.04 20.88 5.18
C ILE A 182 -3.94 21.86 5.57
N ALA A 183 -2.83 21.31 6.01
CA ALA A 183 -1.52 21.97 6.11
C ALA A 183 -0.44 21.09 5.49
N TRP A 184 0.74 21.65 5.23
CA TRP A 184 1.91 20.95 4.71
C TRP A 184 3.12 21.19 5.59
N ALA A 185 3.89 20.12 5.81
CA ALA A 185 5.16 20.19 6.50
C ALA A 185 6.22 19.45 5.66
N ASN A 186 7.37 20.07 5.49
CA ASN A 186 8.56 19.44 4.93
C ASN A 186 9.80 20.11 5.52
N ARG A 187 10.97 19.58 5.18
CA ARG A 187 12.27 20.03 5.72
C ARG A 187 12.61 21.50 5.44
N SER A 188 11.90 22.15 4.53
CA SER A 188 12.12 23.55 4.17
C SER A 188 11.05 24.51 4.72
N TYR A 189 9.82 24.04 4.97
CA TYR A 189 8.75 24.92 5.43
C TYR A 189 7.58 24.19 6.10
N TYR A 190 6.84 24.97 6.90
CA TYR A 190 5.51 24.68 7.41
C TYR A 190 4.53 25.65 6.74
N HIS A 191 3.40 25.14 6.25
CA HIS A 191 2.41 25.97 5.56
C HIS A 191 0.97 25.55 5.90
N PRO A 192 0.08 26.51 6.24
CA PRO A 192 0.36 27.93 6.51
C PRO A 192 1.27 28.11 7.75
N PRO A 193 2.14 29.13 7.77
CA PRO A 193 3.11 29.33 8.86
C PRO A 193 2.43 29.67 10.19
N ASP A 194 1.33 30.42 10.16
CA ASP A 194 0.61 30.88 11.36
C ASP A 194 -0.58 29.99 11.71
N LEU A 195 -0.57 28.73 11.27
CA LEU A 195 -1.69 27.83 11.49
C LEU A 195 -1.80 27.41 12.95
N GLN A 196 -2.86 27.86 13.61
CA GLN A 196 -3.21 27.44 14.96
C GLN A 196 -4.30 26.38 14.93
N LYS A 197 -4.16 25.35 15.78
CA LYS A 197 -5.18 24.31 15.98
C LYS A 197 -6.48 24.97 16.45
N SER A 198 -7.58 24.76 15.73
CA SER A 198 -8.92 25.21 16.12
C SER A 198 -9.84 24.02 16.34
N SER A 199 -10.90 24.23 17.13
CA SER A 199 -12.01 23.30 17.28
C SER A 199 -12.96 23.27 16.09
N ASP A 200 -12.84 24.17 15.12
CA ASP A 200 -13.85 24.32 14.04
C ASP A 200 -13.69 23.31 12.90
N TYR A 201 -12.52 22.66 12.81
CA TYR A 201 -12.17 21.75 11.72
C TYR A 201 -11.27 20.62 12.21
N ASN A 202 -11.19 19.55 11.42
CA ASN A 202 -10.20 18.51 11.56
C ASN A 202 -8.93 18.91 10.80
N LEU A 203 -7.82 19.11 11.51
CA LEU A 203 -6.54 19.46 10.89
C LEU A 203 -5.82 18.22 10.37
N LEU A 204 -5.55 18.20 9.07
CA LEU A 204 -4.76 17.18 8.39
C LEU A 204 -3.42 17.79 7.90
N VAL A 205 -2.32 17.40 8.53
CA VAL A 205 -0.97 17.84 8.15
C VAL A 205 -0.34 16.83 7.20
N LEU A 206 -0.04 17.26 5.98
CA LEU A 206 0.60 16.47 4.93
C LEU A 206 2.12 16.61 5.03
N CYS A 207 2.75 15.64 5.69
CA CYS A 207 4.19 15.65 5.96
C CYS A 207 4.99 14.94 4.86
N SER A 208 5.89 15.66 4.19
CA SER A 208 6.93 15.06 3.33
C SER A 208 8.22 14.93 4.14
N ALA A 209 8.48 13.71 4.62
CA ALA A 209 9.57 13.42 5.57
C ALA A 209 10.97 13.73 5.01
N SER A 210 11.25 13.21 3.82
CA SER A 210 12.59 13.28 3.24
C SER A 210 12.96 14.67 2.73
N ARG A 211 14.20 15.09 2.99
CA ARG A 211 14.77 16.30 2.40
C ARG A 211 15.03 16.10 0.92
N ARG A 212 14.90 17.18 0.14
CA ARG A 212 15.22 17.17 -1.29
C ARG A 212 16.73 17.18 -1.48
N VAL A 213 17.24 16.22 -2.24
CA VAL A 213 18.66 16.16 -2.62
C VAL A 213 18.84 16.83 -3.98
N HIS A 214 19.69 17.86 -4.02
CA HIS A 214 20.01 18.63 -5.22
C HIS A 214 21.29 18.10 -5.89
N GLY A 215 21.25 16.88 -6.43
CA GLY A 215 22.43 16.27 -7.06
C GLY A 215 22.42 14.75 -7.02
N ALA A 216 23.62 14.15 -7.06
CA ALA A 216 23.80 12.72 -6.81
C ALA A 216 23.91 12.48 -5.29
N GLU A 217 23.31 11.41 -4.77
CA GLU A 217 23.28 11.08 -3.32
C GLU A 217 24.67 11.07 -2.64
N MET A 218 25.73 10.86 -3.43
CA MET A 218 27.12 10.97 -2.98
C MET A 218 27.50 12.35 -2.41
N SER A 219 26.79 13.43 -2.76
CA SER A 219 27.08 14.79 -2.24
C SER A 219 26.52 15.05 -0.85
N GLU A 220 25.70 14.14 -0.31
CA GLU A 220 24.88 14.39 0.88
C GLU A 220 25.34 13.63 2.12
N GLY A 221 26.62 13.23 2.16
CA GLY A 221 27.20 12.55 3.32
C GLY A 221 26.57 11.18 3.61
N GLY A 222 26.04 10.50 2.58
CA GLY A 222 25.40 9.19 2.72
C GLY A 222 23.88 9.23 2.94
N TYR A 223 23.25 10.41 3.01
CA TYR A 223 21.79 10.49 3.07
C TYR A 223 21.13 10.12 1.73
N ILE A 224 20.05 9.35 1.80
CA ILE A 224 19.28 8.88 0.64
C ILE A 224 17.84 9.39 0.77
N GLN A 225 17.45 10.28 -0.14
CA GLN A 225 16.10 10.81 -0.19
C GLN A 225 15.08 9.70 -0.45
N GLY A 226 14.08 9.55 0.43
CA GLY A 226 13.01 8.58 0.25
C GLY A 226 13.50 7.14 0.38
N ALA A 227 14.45 6.87 1.27
CA ALA A 227 15.04 5.54 1.45
C ALA A 227 14.01 4.43 1.71
N GLY A 228 12.87 4.75 2.35
CA GLY A 228 11.77 3.82 2.58
C GLY A 228 10.76 3.70 1.43
N ASP A 229 10.90 4.47 0.34
CA ASP A 229 9.93 4.50 -0.76
C ASP A 229 10.11 3.33 -1.75
N ASP A 230 11.30 2.72 -1.82
CA ASP A 230 11.65 1.60 -2.72
C ASP A 230 12.40 0.50 -1.94
N SER A 231 11.80 0.05 -0.83
CA SER A 231 12.39 -0.97 0.06
C SER A 231 12.56 -2.33 -0.60
N GLU A 232 11.77 -2.64 -1.64
CA GLU A 232 11.80 -3.95 -2.31
C GLU A 232 13.19 -4.30 -2.88
N GLY A 233 13.95 -3.29 -3.31
CA GLY A 233 15.26 -3.48 -3.94
C GLY A 233 16.45 -3.61 -2.99
N TRP A 234 16.30 -3.32 -1.68
CA TRP A 234 17.42 -3.26 -0.74
C TRP A 234 17.14 -3.84 0.64
N ALA A 235 15.88 -3.98 1.05
CA ALA A 235 15.55 -4.26 2.43
C ALA A 235 15.82 -5.71 2.86
N HIS A 236 16.18 -6.63 1.95
CA HIS A 236 16.42 -8.04 2.27
C HIS A 236 15.26 -8.71 3.05
N GLY A 237 14.02 -8.27 2.82
CA GLY A 237 12.84 -8.74 3.54
C GLY A 237 12.56 -8.03 4.88
N LEU A 238 13.41 -7.08 5.28
CA LEU A 238 13.19 -6.22 6.44
C LEU A 238 11.86 -5.45 6.28
N THR A 239 11.07 -5.44 7.35
CA THR A 239 9.81 -4.69 7.43
C THR A 239 9.93 -3.57 8.46
N PRO A 240 9.10 -2.52 8.39
CA PRO A 240 9.18 -1.42 9.35
C PRO A 240 9.09 -1.83 10.82
N PRO A 241 8.19 -2.75 11.25
CA PRO A 241 8.15 -3.19 12.65
C PRO A 241 9.45 -3.87 13.10
N VAL A 242 10.04 -4.71 12.24
CA VAL A 242 11.31 -5.39 12.54
C VAL A 242 12.46 -4.39 12.59
N PHE A 243 12.48 -3.42 11.67
CA PHE A 243 13.45 -2.34 11.67
C PHE A 243 13.40 -1.55 12.98
N TRP A 244 12.24 -0.98 13.34
CA TRP A 244 12.14 -0.13 14.53
C TRP A 244 12.44 -0.88 15.83
N ALA A 245 12.05 -2.15 15.94
CA ALA A 245 12.37 -2.98 17.10
C ALA A 245 13.87 -3.28 17.24
N ASN A 246 14.63 -3.26 16.14
CA ASN A 246 16.03 -3.71 16.09
C ASN A 246 17.00 -2.66 15.54
N HIS A 247 16.58 -1.40 15.39
CA HIS A 247 17.33 -0.36 14.68
C HIS A 247 18.74 -0.16 15.27
N ALA A 248 18.90 -0.22 16.59
CA ALA A 248 20.20 -0.13 17.24
C ALA A 248 21.16 -1.28 16.85
N VAL A 249 20.65 -2.51 16.73
CA VAL A 249 21.44 -3.68 16.29
C VAL A 249 21.80 -3.54 14.82
N LEU A 250 20.83 -3.19 13.98
CA LEU A 250 21.03 -3.01 12.55
C LEU A 250 22.06 -1.91 12.27
N LYS A 251 22.00 -0.78 12.98
CA LYS A 251 22.94 0.33 12.87
C LYS A 251 24.37 -0.02 13.29
N GLY A 252 24.53 -0.94 14.23
CA GLY A 252 25.84 -1.41 14.69
C GLY A 252 26.42 -2.57 13.87
N THR A 253 25.69 -3.09 12.89
CA THR A 253 26.09 -4.24 12.08
C THR A 253 26.89 -3.77 10.85
N ALA A 254 27.97 -4.47 10.51
CA ALA A 254 28.75 -4.19 9.31
C ALA A 254 27.92 -4.45 8.03
N GLU A 255 28.19 -3.71 6.96
CA GLU A 255 27.38 -3.77 5.72
C GLU A 255 27.35 -5.18 5.11
N GLU A 256 28.46 -5.91 5.19
CA GLU A 256 28.58 -7.29 4.73
C GLU A 256 27.72 -8.29 5.52
N ASP A 257 27.45 -8.02 6.79
CA ASP A 257 26.73 -8.91 7.71
C ASP A 257 25.22 -8.57 7.77
N LEU A 258 24.81 -7.39 7.28
CA LEU A 258 23.43 -6.92 7.34
C LEU A 258 22.42 -7.88 6.71
N PRO A 259 22.64 -8.47 5.52
CA PRO A 259 21.67 -9.38 4.91
C PRO A 259 21.34 -10.59 5.81
N ASP A 260 22.35 -11.18 6.45
CA ASP A 260 22.18 -12.36 7.31
C ASP A 260 21.49 -11.98 8.63
N VAL A 261 21.87 -10.86 9.23
CA VAL A 261 21.23 -10.34 10.44
C VAL A 261 19.75 -9.99 10.17
N ILE A 262 19.44 -9.34 9.05
CA ILE A 262 18.06 -9.04 8.64
C ILE A 262 17.27 -10.34 8.48
N GLY A 263 17.82 -11.32 7.76
CA GLY A 263 17.16 -12.61 7.52
C GLY A 263 16.78 -13.30 8.84
N ARG A 264 17.70 -13.32 9.81
CA ARG A 264 17.45 -13.87 11.14
C ARG A 264 16.34 -13.12 11.89
N LEU A 265 16.42 -11.79 11.97
CA LEU A 265 15.44 -10.96 12.69
C LEU A 265 14.03 -11.08 12.09
N VAL A 266 13.91 -11.13 10.77
CA VAL A 266 12.63 -11.32 10.09
C VAL A 266 12.06 -12.72 10.38
N GLY A 267 12.91 -13.75 10.41
CA GLY A 267 12.51 -15.11 10.80
C GLY A 267 11.98 -15.18 12.24
N GLU A 268 12.72 -14.60 13.19
CA GLU A 268 12.32 -14.51 14.61
C GLU A 268 10.98 -13.78 14.78
N PHE A 269 10.79 -12.65 14.08
CA PHE A 269 9.55 -11.88 14.14
C PHE A 269 8.33 -12.65 13.60
N LYS A 270 8.51 -13.40 12.51
CA LYS A 270 7.44 -14.25 11.94
C LYS A 270 7.00 -15.34 12.91
N LEU A 271 7.94 -15.96 13.62
CA LEU A 271 7.64 -16.98 14.63
C LEU A 271 6.90 -16.40 15.85
N GLY A 272 7.21 -15.17 16.24
CA GLY A 272 6.58 -14.50 17.39
C GLY A 272 5.18 -13.91 17.15
N ASN A 273 4.81 -13.64 15.89
CA ASN A 273 3.56 -12.93 15.53
C ASN A 273 2.57 -13.77 14.71
N ALA A 274 2.54 -15.09 14.89
CA ALA A 274 1.58 -15.98 14.24
C ALA A 274 0.15 -15.85 14.82
N SER A 275 -0.42 -14.65 14.90
CA SER A 275 -1.80 -14.41 15.32
C SER A 275 -2.74 -14.23 14.11
N LEU A 276 -3.87 -14.92 14.14
CA LEU A 276 -4.97 -14.84 13.18
C LEU A 276 -5.69 -13.47 13.25
N GLU A 277 -5.29 -12.50 12.42
CA GLU A 277 -6.15 -11.35 12.14
C GLU A 277 -7.10 -11.66 10.97
N VAL A 278 -8.40 -11.64 11.26
CA VAL A 278 -9.47 -11.84 10.27
C VAL A 278 -10.44 -10.67 10.36
N THR A 279 -10.90 -10.16 9.22
CA THR A 279 -11.80 -9.01 9.13
C THR A 279 -13.12 -9.38 8.45
N CYS A 280 -14.25 -9.07 9.08
CA CYS A 280 -15.57 -9.21 8.47
C CYS A 280 -15.82 -8.05 7.48
N ILE A 281 -16.39 -8.33 6.30
CA ILE A 281 -16.66 -7.31 5.29
C ILE A 281 -18.09 -6.78 5.41
N ALA A 282 -18.27 -5.59 5.97
CA ALA A 282 -19.57 -4.93 6.02
C ALA A 282 -20.03 -4.48 4.61
N PRO A 283 -21.33 -4.46 4.30
CA PRO A 283 -22.48 -4.77 5.17
C PRO A 283 -22.78 -6.27 5.32
N THR A 284 -21.99 -7.17 4.71
CA THR A 284 -22.18 -8.60 4.90
C THR A 284 -21.89 -8.98 6.36
N ARG A 285 -22.47 -10.10 6.80
CA ARG A 285 -22.36 -10.57 8.20
C ARG A 285 -21.56 -11.86 8.34
N ASN A 286 -21.28 -12.51 7.22
CA ASN A 286 -20.74 -13.86 7.15
C ASN A 286 -19.54 -13.98 6.20
N LEU A 287 -19.09 -12.89 5.56
CA LEU A 287 -17.89 -12.90 4.73
C LEU A 287 -16.69 -12.32 5.46
N PHE A 288 -15.60 -13.07 5.44
CA PHE A 288 -14.37 -12.76 6.14
C PHE A 288 -13.15 -12.81 5.22
N ILE A 289 -12.17 -11.94 5.48
CA ILE A 289 -10.87 -11.92 4.80
C ILE A 289 -9.74 -12.07 5.81
N GLY A 290 -8.71 -12.83 5.49
CA GLY A 290 -7.56 -13.03 6.36
C GLY A 290 -6.27 -13.35 5.61
N GLU A 291 -5.17 -13.45 6.35
CA GLU A 291 -3.86 -13.85 5.86
C GLU A 291 -3.61 -15.35 6.11
N ALA A 292 -3.10 -16.05 5.10
CA ALA A 292 -2.69 -17.45 5.22
C ALA A 292 -1.32 -17.52 5.90
N GLY A 293 -1.29 -17.82 7.20
CA GLY A 293 -0.03 -18.04 7.94
C GLY A 293 0.40 -19.51 7.94
N ALA A 294 1.71 -19.76 7.97
CA ALA A 294 2.25 -21.11 8.15
C ALA A 294 1.79 -21.69 9.50
N GLY A 295 1.03 -22.79 9.47
CA GLY A 295 0.50 -23.45 10.68
C GLY A 295 -0.78 -22.85 11.23
N VAL A 296 -1.42 -21.91 10.50
CA VAL A 296 -2.72 -21.37 10.89
C VAL A 296 -3.81 -22.35 10.50
N ASP A 297 -4.34 -23.07 11.49
CA ASP A 297 -5.52 -23.90 11.30
C ASP A 297 -6.80 -23.06 11.43
N PHE A 298 -7.55 -23.02 10.34
CA PHE A 298 -8.85 -22.36 10.25
C PHE A 298 -10.01 -23.35 10.45
N GLU A 299 -9.72 -24.65 10.54
CA GLU A 299 -10.73 -25.69 10.70
C GLU A 299 -11.54 -25.47 11.99
N GLY A 300 -12.87 -25.52 11.84
CA GLY A 300 -13.82 -25.37 12.95
C GLY A 300 -14.12 -23.93 13.38
N ARG A 301 -13.43 -22.91 12.87
CA ARG A 301 -13.76 -21.49 13.17
C ARG A 301 -14.71 -20.85 12.16
N PHE A 302 -14.64 -21.31 10.91
CA PHE A 302 -15.49 -20.88 9.81
C PHE A 302 -16.10 -22.10 9.16
N ASP A 303 -17.32 -21.96 8.65
CA ASP A 303 -18.04 -23.06 8.01
C ASP A 303 -17.44 -23.41 6.65
N LEU A 304 -16.93 -22.38 5.95
CA LEU A 304 -16.34 -22.47 4.63
C LEU A 304 -15.01 -21.70 4.57
N VAL A 305 -14.03 -22.26 3.87
CA VAL A 305 -12.72 -21.62 3.65
C VAL A 305 -12.31 -21.69 2.18
N ILE A 306 -11.94 -20.55 1.60
CA ILE A 306 -11.28 -20.47 0.30
C ILE A 306 -9.84 -20.02 0.53
N ASP A 307 -8.89 -20.87 0.14
CA ASP A 307 -7.47 -20.58 0.19
C ASP A 307 -6.96 -20.31 -1.23
N CYS A 308 -6.61 -19.05 -1.51
CA CYS A 308 -6.13 -18.67 -2.83
C CYS A 308 -4.80 -19.35 -3.19
N ASN A 309 -3.94 -19.63 -2.21
CA ASN A 309 -2.59 -20.13 -2.42
C ASN A 309 -2.42 -21.61 -1.99
N GLY A 310 -3.40 -22.17 -1.30
CA GLY A 310 -3.39 -23.55 -0.82
C GLY A 310 -3.21 -24.57 -1.94
N ASP A 311 -2.50 -25.66 -1.63
CA ASP A 311 -2.26 -26.75 -2.56
C ASP A 311 -3.58 -27.47 -2.90
N VAL A 312 -3.83 -27.62 -4.19
CA VAL A 312 -5.02 -28.30 -4.72
C VAL A 312 -5.00 -29.79 -4.32
N GLY A 313 -3.81 -30.38 -4.13
CA GLY A 313 -3.64 -31.79 -3.76
C GLY A 313 -3.98 -32.13 -2.30
N LEU A 314 -4.01 -31.15 -1.40
CA LEU A 314 -4.40 -31.35 0.01
C LEU A 314 -5.91 -31.15 0.24
N GLY A 315 -6.65 -30.85 -0.82
CA GLY A 315 -8.10 -30.70 -0.84
C GLY A 315 -8.77 -31.80 -1.67
N GLY A 316 -8.69 -33.06 -1.20
CA GLY A 316 -9.66 -34.10 -1.57
C GLY A 316 -9.62 -34.64 -3.00
N GLU A 317 -8.44 -35.01 -3.52
CA GLU A 317 -8.35 -36.05 -4.57
C GLU A 317 -7.47 -37.20 -4.08
N GLY A 318 -7.93 -37.87 -3.02
CA GLY A 318 -7.46 -39.21 -2.68
C GLY A 318 -8.37 -40.22 -3.38
N GLU A 319 -7.80 -41.08 -4.22
CA GLU A 319 -8.47 -42.28 -4.72
C GLU A 319 -8.83 -43.19 -3.53
N GLY A 320 -10.06 -43.08 -3.03
CA GLY A 320 -10.59 -43.91 -1.96
C GLY A 320 -11.91 -43.36 -1.40
N ASP A 321 -13.01 -44.01 -1.77
CA ASP A 321 -14.36 -43.97 -1.16
C ASP A 321 -14.69 -42.85 -0.14
N GLY A 322 -15.52 -41.88 -0.58
CA GLY A 322 -16.49 -41.16 0.26
C GLY A 322 -16.02 -39.90 1.01
N GLU A 323 -16.54 -38.74 0.59
CA GLU A 323 -16.53 -37.43 1.30
C GLU A 323 -15.17 -36.70 1.43
N GLY A 324 -14.71 -36.09 0.33
CA GLY A 324 -13.78 -34.96 0.41
C GLY A 324 -14.38 -33.81 1.21
N ASN A 325 -13.62 -33.23 2.15
CA ASN A 325 -14.07 -32.23 3.14
C ASN A 325 -14.69 -31.00 2.44
N GLY A 326 -16.00 -31.04 2.20
CA GLY A 326 -16.76 -30.11 1.35
C GLY A 326 -16.81 -28.65 1.81
N LYS A 327 -16.06 -28.32 2.86
CA LYS A 327 -15.97 -27.02 3.52
C LYS A 327 -14.79 -26.18 3.05
N ARG A 328 -13.80 -26.75 2.33
CA ARG A 328 -12.61 -26.03 1.87
C ARG A 328 -12.44 -26.07 0.35
N LEU A 329 -12.03 -24.94 -0.23
CA LEU A 329 -11.62 -24.83 -1.63
C LEU A 329 -10.21 -24.21 -1.72
N ASN A 330 -9.26 -24.97 -2.26
CA ASN A 330 -7.90 -24.50 -2.51
C ASN A 330 -7.74 -24.15 -4.00
N LEU A 331 -7.27 -22.94 -4.31
CA LEU A 331 -7.17 -22.46 -5.70
C LEU A 331 -5.81 -22.71 -6.35
N GLY A 332 -4.75 -22.97 -5.58
CA GLY A 332 -3.40 -23.21 -6.10
C GLY A 332 -2.82 -22.04 -6.90
N CYS A 333 -3.22 -20.79 -6.61
CA CYS A 333 -2.66 -19.62 -7.29
C CYS A 333 -1.23 -19.37 -6.83
N ALA A 334 -0.33 -19.08 -7.77
CA ALA A 334 1.03 -18.64 -7.45
C ALA A 334 1.05 -17.27 -6.75
N SER A 335 2.18 -16.87 -6.18
CA SER A 335 2.34 -15.54 -5.58
C SER A 335 2.46 -14.43 -6.65
N GLY A 336 2.11 -13.20 -6.26
CA GLY A 336 2.29 -12.01 -7.10
C GLY A 336 1.49 -12.01 -8.42
N LYS A 337 2.07 -11.43 -9.48
CA LYS A 337 1.38 -11.20 -10.77
C LYS A 337 0.93 -12.49 -11.46
N LEU A 338 1.65 -13.59 -11.28
CA LEU A 338 1.27 -14.90 -11.83
C LEU A 338 -0.03 -15.38 -11.16
N GLY A 339 -0.13 -15.21 -9.84
CA GLY A 339 -1.33 -15.48 -9.06
C GLY A 339 -2.58 -14.79 -9.58
N SER A 340 -2.50 -13.51 -9.94
CA SER A 340 -3.66 -12.77 -10.47
C SER A 340 -4.21 -13.42 -11.75
N ARG A 341 -3.34 -13.91 -12.64
CA ARG A 341 -3.75 -14.59 -13.87
C ARG A 341 -4.38 -15.95 -13.58
N ASP A 342 -3.81 -16.69 -12.64
CA ASP A 342 -4.30 -18.02 -12.26
C ASP A 342 -5.64 -17.91 -11.52
N LEU A 343 -5.83 -16.86 -10.72
CA LEU A 343 -7.11 -16.51 -10.11
C LEU A 343 -8.21 -16.37 -11.16
N ARG A 344 -7.97 -15.67 -12.28
CA ARG A 344 -8.97 -15.53 -13.35
C ARG A 344 -9.54 -16.87 -13.82
N LYS A 345 -8.68 -17.91 -13.92
CA LYS A 345 -9.07 -19.25 -14.35
C LYS A 345 -9.81 -20.04 -13.28
N SER A 346 -9.69 -19.62 -12.03
CA SER A 346 -10.24 -20.31 -10.86
C SER A 346 -11.54 -19.68 -10.35
N LEU A 347 -11.89 -18.48 -10.81
CA LEU A 347 -13.11 -17.77 -10.39
C LEU A 347 -14.41 -18.52 -10.72
N ASP A 348 -14.44 -19.34 -11.79
CA ASP A 348 -15.59 -20.22 -12.06
C ASP A 348 -15.79 -21.26 -10.94
N LYS A 349 -14.70 -21.87 -10.46
CA LYS A 349 -14.74 -22.81 -9.32
C LYS A 349 -15.22 -22.12 -8.05
N VAL A 350 -14.79 -20.88 -7.82
CA VAL A 350 -15.27 -20.06 -6.69
C VAL A 350 -16.77 -19.80 -6.81
N ARG A 351 -17.26 -19.43 -8.01
CA ARG A 351 -18.69 -19.22 -8.27
C ARG A 351 -19.50 -20.48 -7.96
N GLU A 352 -19.06 -21.64 -8.45
CA GLU A 352 -19.74 -22.92 -8.23
C GLU A 352 -19.76 -23.31 -6.76
N PHE A 353 -18.59 -23.25 -6.09
CA PHE A 353 -18.46 -23.60 -4.68
C PHE A 353 -19.35 -22.72 -3.79
N VAL A 354 -19.27 -21.40 -3.96
CA VAL A 354 -20.03 -20.45 -3.14
C VAL A 354 -21.52 -20.54 -3.46
N GLY A 355 -21.89 -20.63 -4.74
CA GLY A 355 -23.28 -20.79 -5.16
C GLY A 355 -23.92 -22.06 -4.60
N ALA A 356 -23.19 -23.18 -4.61
CA ALA A 356 -23.68 -24.44 -4.07
C ALA A 356 -23.79 -24.42 -2.54
N ARG A 357 -22.80 -23.87 -1.83
CA ARG A 357 -22.76 -23.91 -0.35
C ARG A 357 -23.65 -22.85 0.29
N LEU A 358 -23.50 -21.58 -0.09
CA LEU A 358 -24.33 -20.51 0.45
C LEU A 358 -25.75 -20.52 -0.13
N GLY A 359 -25.96 -21.17 -1.28
CA GLY A 359 -27.30 -21.44 -1.81
C GLY A 359 -28.10 -22.43 -0.97
N LEU A 360 -27.44 -23.36 -0.28
CA LEU A 360 -28.08 -24.28 0.67
C LEU A 360 -28.35 -23.60 2.02
N ASP A 361 -27.36 -22.85 2.53
CA ASP A 361 -27.48 -22.10 3.77
C ASP A 361 -26.70 -20.79 3.68
N SER A 362 -27.45 -19.68 3.61
CA SER A 362 -26.89 -18.34 3.48
C SER A 362 -26.31 -17.78 4.78
N SER A 363 -26.51 -18.48 5.91
CA SER A 363 -25.96 -18.09 7.21
C SER A 363 -24.52 -18.56 7.44
N LEU A 364 -24.03 -19.50 6.63
CA LEU A 364 -22.69 -20.05 6.75
C LEU A 364 -21.62 -18.97 6.63
N SER A 365 -20.64 -19.03 7.53
CA SER A 365 -19.48 -18.16 7.55
C SER A 365 -18.44 -18.60 6.51
N LEU A 366 -18.02 -17.67 5.65
CA LEU A 366 -17.04 -17.91 4.59
C LEU A 366 -15.81 -17.04 4.80
N LEU A 367 -14.66 -17.70 4.99
CA LEU A 367 -13.36 -17.06 5.05
C LEU A 367 -12.61 -17.20 3.71
N VAL A 368 -12.02 -16.10 3.25
CA VAL A 368 -11.12 -16.09 2.08
C VAL A 368 -9.73 -15.62 2.50
N VAL A 369 -8.71 -16.44 2.24
CA VAL A 369 -7.31 -16.15 2.60
C VAL A 369 -6.38 -16.18 1.40
N CYS A 370 -5.30 -15.41 1.51
CA CYS A 370 -4.12 -15.50 0.65
C CYS A 370 -2.88 -15.16 1.48
N GLU A 371 -1.68 -15.31 0.92
CA GLU A 371 -0.39 -15.05 1.62
C GLU A 371 -0.29 -13.71 2.36
N THR A 372 -1.02 -12.67 1.91
CA THR A 372 -0.95 -11.33 2.50
C THR A 372 -2.27 -10.87 3.11
N GLY A 373 -3.37 -11.57 2.84
CA GLY A 373 -4.74 -11.12 3.15
C GLY A 373 -5.18 -9.80 2.47
N LYS A 374 -4.44 -9.32 1.46
CA LYS A 374 -4.65 -7.96 0.88
C LYS A 374 -4.85 -7.95 -0.63
N ASP A 375 -4.46 -9.01 -1.35
CA ASP A 375 -4.48 -9.05 -2.83
C ASP A 375 -5.46 -10.10 -3.39
N LEU A 376 -5.02 -11.36 -3.57
CA LEU A 376 -5.83 -12.40 -4.21
C LEU A 376 -7.12 -12.70 -3.44
N SER A 377 -7.05 -12.72 -2.11
CA SER A 377 -8.23 -12.92 -1.26
C SER A 377 -9.23 -11.77 -1.43
N ALA A 378 -8.76 -10.52 -1.51
CA ALA A 378 -9.60 -9.37 -1.78
C ALA A 378 -10.24 -9.43 -3.18
N GLY A 379 -9.49 -9.85 -4.21
CA GLY A 379 -10.02 -10.05 -5.56
C GLY A 379 -11.09 -11.15 -5.62
N THR A 380 -10.83 -12.28 -4.97
CA THR A 380 -11.77 -13.41 -4.87
C THR A 380 -13.05 -12.98 -4.15
N LEU A 381 -12.92 -12.29 -3.02
CA LEU A 381 -14.06 -11.82 -2.24
C LEU A 381 -14.87 -10.74 -2.96
N LEU A 382 -14.20 -9.85 -3.68
CA LEU A 382 -14.87 -8.87 -4.55
C LEU A 382 -15.73 -9.57 -5.62
N ALA A 383 -15.23 -10.64 -6.23
CA ALA A 383 -16.01 -11.42 -7.20
C ALA A 383 -17.24 -12.07 -6.56
N ILE A 384 -17.08 -12.67 -5.37
CA ILE A 384 -18.19 -13.26 -4.59
C ILE A 384 -19.27 -12.23 -4.30
N ILE A 385 -18.90 -11.07 -3.76
CA ILE A 385 -19.84 -9.98 -3.43
C ILE A 385 -20.55 -9.48 -4.70
N CYS A 386 -19.82 -9.34 -5.81
CA CYS A 386 -20.41 -8.90 -7.07
C CYS A 386 -21.37 -9.92 -7.68
N LEU A 387 -21.17 -11.21 -7.46
CA LEU A 387 -22.04 -12.27 -8.00
C LEU A 387 -23.27 -12.49 -7.13
N PHE A 388 -23.11 -12.53 -5.81
CA PHE A 388 -24.11 -13.14 -4.93
C PHE A 388 -24.70 -12.21 -3.88
N PHE A 389 -24.19 -10.97 -3.71
CA PHE A 389 -24.65 -10.10 -2.63
C PHE A 389 -25.43 -8.89 -3.14
N ASN A 390 -26.59 -8.66 -2.51
CA ASN A 390 -27.44 -7.49 -2.70
C ASN A 390 -26.86 -6.25 -1.97
N ASP A 391 -27.52 -5.10 -2.04
CA ASP A 391 -27.02 -3.84 -1.48
C ASP A 391 -27.04 -3.80 0.07
N ASP A 392 -27.85 -4.64 0.70
CA ASP A 392 -27.95 -4.76 2.16
C ASP A 392 -26.97 -5.79 2.75
N GLY A 393 -26.14 -6.42 1.92
CA GLY A 393 -25.19 -7.45 2.33
C GLY A 393 -25.81 -8.84 2.56
N GLY A 394 -27.01 -9.07 2.04
CA GLY A 394 -27.65 -10.39 2.01
C GLY A 394 -27.24 -11.21 0.78
N PHE A 395 -27.09 -12.53 0.98
CA PHE A 395 -26.83 -13.48 -0.10
C PHE A 395 -28.12 -13.73 -0.92
N ASP A 396 -27.98 -13.74 -2.24
CA ASP A 396 -29.01 -14.06 -3.21
C ASP A 396 -28.38 -14.73 -4.44
N ALA A 397 -28.61 -16.03 -4.59
CA ALA A 397 -28.10 -16.84 -5.69
C ALA A 397 -28.61 -16.39 -7.07
N SER A 398 -29.80 -15.77 -7.13
CA SER A 398 -30.39 -15.32 -8.39
C SER A 398 -29.62 -14.17 -9.04
N LEU A 399 -28.84 -13.41 -8.25
CA LEU A 399 -28.02 -12.30 -8.72
C LEU A 399 -26.83 -12.74 -9.58
N SER A 400 -26.43 -14.00 -9.52
CA SER A 400 -25.24 -14.53 -10.21
C SER A 400 -25.29 -14.35 -11.74
N LYS A 401 -26.48 -14.16 -12.31
CA LYS A 401 -26.71 -13.95 -13.75
C LYS A 401 -26.85 -12.48 -14.17
N ARG A 402 -26.72 -11.53 -13.23
CA ARG A 402 -26.90 -10.10 -13.54
C ARG A 402 -25.77 -9.58 -14.43
N ALA A 403 -26.08 -8.60 -15.27
CA ALA A 403 -25.05 -7.84 -15.96
C ALA A 403 -24.26 -6.99 -14.96
N ILE A 404 -22.95 -7.20 -14.88
CA ILE A 404 -22.07 -6.49 -13.93
C ILE A 404 -21.24 -5.45 -14.70
N GLY A 405 -21.42 -4.18 -14.34
CA GLY A 405 -20.66 -3.06 -14.89
C GLY A 405 -19.52 -2.59 -13.99
N LYS A 406 -18.56 -1.84 -14.55
CA LYS A 406 -17.41 -1.28 -13.81
C LYS A 406 -17.82 -0.44 -12.59
N GLN A 407 -18.89 0.35 -12.71
CA GLN A 407 -19.36 1.18 -11.60
C GLN A 407 -19.83 0.31 -10.42
N PHE A 408 -20.52 -0.79 -10.71
CA PHE A 408 -20.99 -1.72 -9.69
C PHE A 408 -19.82 -2.43 -8.99
N ILE A 409 -18.81 -2.88 -9.74
CA ILE A 409 -17.59 -3.47 -9.16
C ILE A 409 -16.89 -2.46 -8.26
N ARG A 410 -16.78 -1.18 -8.67
CA ARG A 410 -16.19 -0.11 -7.84
C ARG A 410 -16.99 0.11 -6.55
N GLN A 411 -18.32 0.09 -6.60
CA GLN A 411 -19.17 0.18 -5.41
C GLN A 411 -18.90 -0.97 -4.44
N ARG A 412 -18.80 -2.21 -4.94
CA ARG A 412 -18.51 -3.38 -4.09
C ARG A 412 -17.07 -3.40 -3.57
N LEU A 413 -16.10 -2.89 -4.32
CA LEU A 413 -14.73 -2.74 -3.83
C LEU A 413 -14.65 -1.77 -2.64
N ALA A 414 -15.48 -0.71 -2.64
CA ALA A 414 -15.55 0.22 -1.52
C ALA A 414 -15.95 -0.46 -0.19
N TRP A 415 -16.73 -1.55 -0.24
CA TRP A 415 -17.09 -2.33 0.95
C TRP A 415 -15.88 -3.01 1.60
N LEU A 416 -15.00 -3.60 0.78
CA LEU A 416 -13.77 -4.22 1.27
C LEU A 416 -12.84 -3.18 1.89
N VAL A 417 -12.57 -2.09 1.16
CA VAL A 417 -11.63 -1.05 1.59
C VAL A 417 -12.13 -0.33 2.85
N SER A 418 -13.44 -0.17 3.01
CA SER A 418 -14.03 0.43 4.23
C SER A 418 -13.98 -0.51 5.43
N SER A 419 -13.96 -1.83 5.20
CA SER A 419 -13.94 -2.83 6.28
C SER A 419 -12.52 -3.22 6.71
N LYS A 420 -11.59 -3.33 5.75
CA LYS A 420 -10.17 -3.65 5.98
C LYS A 420 -9.30 -2.60 5.29
N HIS A 421 -8.76 -1.68 6.09
CA HIS A 421 -8.10 -0.45 5.64
C HIS A 421 -6.81 -0.68 4.84
N ASP A 422 -6.16 -1.83 4.99
CA ASP A 422 -4.93 -2.20 4.29
C ASP A 422 -5.16 -3.14 3.09
N VAL A 423 -6.41 -3.44 2.74
CA VAL A 423 -6.74 -4.18 1.50
C VAL A 423 -6.36 -3.34 0.28
N ASN A 424 -5.59 -3.95 -0.61
CA ASN A 424 -5.05 -3.28 -1.77
C ASN A 424 -4.83 -4.27 -2.93
N PRO A 425 -5.92 -4.76 -3.56
CA PRO A 425 -5.81 -5.69 -4.69
C PRO A 425 -5.02 -5.05 -5.82
N SER A 426 -4.05 -5.78 -6.34
CA SER A 426 -3.17 -5.32 -7.40
C SER A 426 -3.96 -5.01 -8.68
N ARG A 427 -3.40 -4.16 -9.55
CA ARG A 427 -4.01 -3.87 -10.86
C ARG A 427 -4.26 -5.15 -11.66
N ALA A 428 -3.34 -6.12 -11.59
CA ALA A 428 -3.47 -7.39 -12.29
C ALA A 428 -4.64 -8.22 -11.71
N THR A 429 -4.82 -8.23 -10.40
CA THR A 429 -5.95 -8.87 -9.71
C THR A 429 -7.27 -8.22 -10.11
N LEU A 430 -7.37 -6.89 -10.04
CA LEU A 430 -8.57 -6.16 -10.45
C LEU A 430 -8.90 -6.34 -11.94
N GLN A 431 -7.89 -6.37 -12.81
CA GLN A 431 -8.09 -6.67 -14.24
C GLN A 431 -8.65 -8.07 -14.44
N SER A 432 -8.16 -9.05 -13.68
CA SER A 432 -8.62 -10.44 -13.75
C SER A 432 -10.07 -10.59 -13.28
N VAL A 433 -10.42 -9.94 -12.16
CA VAL A 433 -11.80 -9.89 -11.64
C VAL A 433 -12.74 -9.17 -12.62
N ASN A 434 -12.36 -8.00 -13.13
CA ASN A 434 -13.15 -7.28 -14.13
C ASN A 434 -13.37 -8.12 -15.40
N ALA A 435 -12.31 -8.77 -15.89
CA ALA A 435 -12.37 -9.59 -17.08
C ALA A 435 -13.18 -10.89 -16.90
N PHE A 436 -13.46 -11.29 -15.66
CA PHE A 436 -14.36 -12.39 -15.33
C PHE A 436 -15.81 -11.90 -15.17
N LEU A 437 -16.03 -10.89 -14.33
CA LEU A 437 -17.38 -10.40 -14.01
C LEU A 437 -18.08 -9.68 -15.16
N MET A 438 -17.32 -9.04 -16.05
CA MET A 438 -17.88 -8.29 -17.18
C MET A 438 -18.05 -9.13 -18.46
N GLN A 439 -17.88 -10.46 -18.39
CA GLN A 439 -18.17 -11.31 -19.55
C GLN A 439 -19.68 -11.29 -19.85
N PRO A 440 -20.08 -11.31 -21.13
CA PRO A 440 -21.49 -11.51 -21.47
C PRO A 440 -21.97 -12.83 -20.86
N PRO A 441 -23.22 -12.93 -20.34
CA PRO A 441 -23.76 -14.22 -19.95
C PRO A 441 -23.74 -15.15 -21.17
N ASP A 442 -23.20 -16.36 -21.00
CA ASP A 442 -23.30 -17.41 -22.01
C ASP A 442 -24.79 -17.64 -22.29
N TYR A 443 -25.21 -17.40 -23.55
CA TYR A 443 -26.59 -17.49 -24.01
C TYR A 443 -27.03 -18.94 -24.21
#